data_AF-A0A094I802-F1
#
_entry.id   AF-A0A094I802-F1
#
_cell.length_a   1.000
_cell.length_b   1.000
_cell.length_c   1.000
_cell.angle_alpha   90.00
_cell.angle_beta   90.00
_cell.angle_gamma   90.00
#
_symmetry.space_group_name_H-M   'P 1'
#
loop_
_entity.id
_entity.type
_entity.pdbx_description
1 polymer ?
#
loop_
_entity_poly.entity_id
_entity_poly.type
_entity_poly.pdbx_seq_one_letter_code
_entity_poly.pdbx_strand_id
1 'polypeptide(L)'
;MTTTSLDNQLDDAFRSLGAGLEVESLLQQGAHFDDATLSRVLQDTGQSTAEFIRRHVPVETLSGVVEGISHRQAKIRLKTRPISCGDVGVRWPHIDYDEVDDNLANSIIYLKEMSPNPIIIVAEGQHITASKTLLNARSPFFKRLLTRKGSQRSIEVKGWLYKTMKFVVSYVETKPDQVDWSPFVPRNDSHATEKTLDELINMLYAANKFGMIDLHSTIQLQIMLHGESFVNKKNVLEINTFANETNSRILGRYCEAFLELNSSLTGLSPLPAEPSFIYFSFLPIELRLDIWHHAASQPQLLVVNGTDRPTSHKRCLLTACKESYRELQGHLTNWGFNFSTDTLWFDIEPQKMLGWLDGNKEEVAGLRYLAFWYTKSQTYRMLKIVQYCPQLKVLYLISLRHTDDILLKTCVNRTGKEATTIAEAHNWIEESIHKSVIEISDRSVAQSLPKFRLRDSQEFREQLETI
;
A
#
# COMPACT_ATOMS: atom_id res chain seq x y z
N MET A 1 -42.96 -35.47 -30.55
CA MET A 1 -42.17 -35.80 -29.34
C MET A 1 -41.41 -34.55 -28.97
N THR A 2 -41.97 -33.76 -28.07
CA THR A 2 -41.45 -32.46 -27.64
C THR A 2 -40.45 -32.67 -26.51
N THR A 3 -39.17 -32.42 -26.79
CA THR A 3 -38.11 -32.29 -25.79
C THR A 3 -38.30 -30.96 -25.06
N THR A 4 -39.13 -30.97 -24.02
CA THR A 4 -39.07 -29.94 -22.97
C THR A 4 -37.70 -30.06 -22.29
N SER A 5 -36.90 -28.99 -22.34
CA SER A 5 -35.60 -28.90 -21.69
C SER A 5 -35.74 -29.26 -20.20
N LEU A 6 -34.82 -30.08 -19.68
CA LEU A 6 -34.72 -30.40 -18.25
C LEU A 6 -34.72 -29.12 -17.38
N ASP A 7 -34.18 -28.03 -17.92
CA ASP A 7 -34.10 -26.72 -17.27
C ASP A 7 -35.49 -26.10 -17.01
N ASN A 8 -36.45 -26.31 -17.92
CA ASN A 8 -37.82 -25.81 -17.75
C ASN A 8 -38.60 -26.65 -16.73
N GLN A 9 -38.25 -27.94 -16.58
CA GLN A 9 -38.86 -28.80 -15.57
C GLN A 9 -38.33 -28.48 -14.17
N LEU A 10 -37.08 -28.04 -14.04
CA LEU A 10 -36.52 -27.52 -12.78
C LEU A 10 -37.22 -26.24 -12.33
N ASP A 11 -37.38 -25.27 -13.23
CA ASP A 11 -37.99 -23.97 -12.91
C ASP A 11 -39.47 -24.11 -12.47
N ASP A 12 -40.19 -25.08 -13.03
CA ASP A 12 -41.56 -25.41 -12.62
C ASP A 12 -41.60 -26.20 -11.30
N ALA A 13 -40.65 -27.12 -11.06
CA ALA A 13 -40.52 -27.84 -9.79
C ALA A 13 -40.23 -26.89 -8.61
N PHE A 14 -39.39 -25.87 -8.82
CA PHE A 14 -39.09 -24.84 -7.81
C PHE A 14 -40.26 -23.90 -7.49
N ARG A 15 -41.18 -23.69 -8.43
CA ARG A 15 -42.37 -22.82 -8.19
C ARG A 15 -43.48 -23.53 -7.41
N SER A 16 -43.47 -24.86 -7.36
CA SER A 16 -44.41 -25.64 -6.57
C SER A 16 -43.81 -25.92 -5.18
N LEU A 17 -44.39 -25.34 -4.13
CA LEU A 17 -43.96 -25.44 -2.73
C LEU A 17 -44.09 -26.86 -2.14
N GLY A 18 -43.30 -27.82 -2.63
CA GLY A 18 -43.36 -29.22 -2.19
C GLY A 18 -42.22 -30.14 -2.65
N ALA A 19 -41.03 -29.62 -2.96
CA ALA A 19 -40.03 -30.33 -3.77
C ALA A 19 -38.83 -30.94 -2.99
N GLY A 20 -39.07 -31.72 -1.93
CA GLY A 20 -38.01 -32.56 -1.35
C GLY A 20 -37.64 -33.77 -2.24
N LEU A 21 -38.64 -34.39 -2.87
CA LEU A 21 -38.51 -35.64 -3.62
C LEU A 21 -38.14 -35.45 -5.11
N GLU A 22 -38.55 -34.34 -5.73
CA GLU A 22 -38.21 -34.06 -7.14
C GLU A 22 -36.74 -33.61 -7.29
N VAL A 23 -36.22 -32.85 -6.33
CA VAL A 23 -34.79 -32.47 -6.27
C VAL A 23 -33.90 -33.70 -6.05
N GLU A 24 -34.36 -34.68 -5.25
CA GLU A 24 -33.69 -35.97 -5.01
C GLU A 24 -33.57 -36.82 -6.30
N SER A 25 -34.63 -36.88 -7.10
CA SER A 25 -34.63 -37.55 -8.40
C SER A 25 -33.68 -36.88 -9.41
N LEU A 26 -33.60 -35.55 -9.42
CA LEU A 26 -32.75 -34.80 -10.36
C LEU A 26 -31.26 -34.88 -10.00
N LEU A 27 -30.91 -34.92 -8.70
CA LEU A 27 -29.54 -35.14 -8.22
C LEU A 27 -29.04 -36.57 -8.54
N GLN A 28 -29.89 -37.58 -8.41
CA GLN A 28 -29.54 -38.97 -8.78
C GLN A 28 -29.33 -39.16 -10.29
N GLN A 29 -29.87 -38.27 -11.13
CA GLN A 29 -29.73 -38.30 -12.58
C GLN A 29 -28.50 -37.54 -13.11
N GLY A 30 -27.65 -37.01 -12.22
CA GLY A 30 -26.40 -36.34 -12.60
C GLY A 30 -26.59 -34.93 -13.18
N ALA A 31 -27.67 -34.24 -12.81
CA ALA A 31 -27.88 -32.85 -13.21
C ALA A 31 -26.73 -31.96 -12.69
N HIS A 32 -26.08 -31.25 -13.62
CA HIS A 32 -25.13 -30.20 -13.28
C HIS A 32 -25.90 -28.96 -12.83
N PHE A 33 -25.80 -28.62 -11.55
CA PHE A 33 -26.33 -27.37 -11.03
C PHE A 33 -25.35 -26.24 -11.35
N ASP A 34 -25.86 -25.12 -11.87
CA ASP A 34 -25.08 -23.90 -11.88
C ASP A 34 -25.02 -23.28 -10.47
N ASP A 35 -24.01 -22.44 -10.24
CA ASP A 35 -23.77 -21.79 -8.94
C ASP A 35 -25.00 -21.01 -8.43
N ALA A 36 -25.84 -20.51 -9.33
CA ALA A 36 -27.02 -19.73 -9.00
C ALA A 36 -28.17 -20.61 -8.47
N THR A 37 -28.37 -21.78 -9.07
CA THR A 37 -29.41 -22.75 -8.69
C THR A 37 -29.08 -23.41 -7.36
N LEU A 38 -27.82 -23.80 -7.16
CA LEU A 38 -27.41 -24.42 -5.90
C LEU A 38 -27.46 -23.42 -4.72
N SER A 39 -27.13 -22.14 -4.99
CA SER A 39 -27.29 -21.07 -3.99
C SER A 39 -28.76 -20.88 -3.58
N ARG A 40 -29.72 -21.02 -4.50
CA ARG A 40 -31.16 -20.94 -4.18
C ARG A 40 -31.66 -22.17 -3.42
N VAL A 41 -31.19 -23.36 -3.76
CA VAL A 41 -31.52 -24.61 -3.02
C VAL A 41 -31.09 -24.52 -1.55
N LEU A 42 -29.95 -23.87 -1.28
CA LEU A 42 -29.47 -23.60 0.08
C LEU A 42 -30.29 -22.55 0.83
N GLN A 43 -30.94 -21.61 0.12
CA GLN A 43 -31.72 -20.51 0.71
C GLN A 43 -33.08 -20.94 1.27
N ASP A 44 -33.74 -21.92 0.65
CA ASP A 44 -35.21 -22.03 0.78
C ASP A 44 -35.70 -23.06 1.81
N THR A 45 -34.83 -23.82 2.47
CA THR A 45 -35.30 -25.01 3.22
C THR A 45 -34.52 -25.26 4.52
N GLY A 46 -35.11 -24.90 5.66
CA GLY A 46 -34.58 -25.16 6.99
C GLY A 46 -34.55 -26.67 7.35
N GLN A 47 -33.56 -27.04 8.18
CA GLN A 47 -33.31 -28.32 8.86
C GLN A 47 -33.37 -29.66 8.06
N SER A 48 -34.33 -29.92 7.17
CA SER A 48 -34.37 -31.18 6.38
C SER A 48 -33.33 -31.22 5.27
N THR A 49 -32.87 -30.06 4.80
CA THR A 49 -31.89 -29.90 3.71
C THR A 49 -30.47 -30.19 4.20
N ALA A 50 -30.21 -30.00 5.50
CA ALA A 50 -28.94 -30.32 6.13
C ALA A 50 -28.58 -31.81 5.96
N GLU A 51 -29.52 -32.71 6.27
CA GLU A 51 -29.33 -34.15 6.11
C GLU A 51 -29.32 -34.59 4.65
N PHE A 52 -30.11 -33.91 3.80
CA PHE A 52 -30.17 -34.18 2.37
C PHE A 52 -28.84 -33.83 1.67
N ILE A 53 -28.35 -32.60 1.87
CA ILE A 53 -27.02 -32.15 1.46
C ILE A 53 -25.97 -33.10 2.02
N ARG A 54 -26.15 -33.54 3.28
CA ARG A 54 -25.22 -34.46 3.93
C ARG A 54 -25.11 -35.83 3.23
N ARG A 55 -26.18 -36.28 2.58
CA ARG A 55 -26.24 -37.61 1.95
C ARG A 55 -25.99 -37.58 0.44
N HIS A 56 -26.29 -36.46 -0.23
CA HIS A 56 -26.40 -36.45 -1.70
C HIS A 56 -25.51 -35.42 -2.41
N VAL A 57 -24.91 -34.45 -1.71
CA VAL A 57 -24.06 -33.45 -2.36
C VAL A 57 -22.58 -33.83 -2.18
N PRO A 58 -21.81 -33.99 -3.28
CA PRO A 58 -20.38 -34.28 -3.21
C PRO A 58 -19.59 -33.17 -2.50
N VAL A 59 -18.52 -33.54 -1.78
CA VAL A 59 -17.63 -32.60 -1.09
C VAL A 59 -17.03 -31.58 -2.05
N GLU A 60 -16.76 -31.99 -3.29
CA GLU A 60 -16.23 -31.14 -4.36
C GLU A 60 -17.22 -30.04 -4.75
N THR A 61 -18.52 -30.38 -4.78
CA THR A 61 -19.59 -29.42 -5.12
C THR A 61 -19.75 -28.40 -3.99
N LEU A 62 -19.80 -28.84 -2.73
CA LEU A 62 -19.83 -27.95 -1.57
C LEU A 62 -18.57 -27.06 -1.47
N SER A 63 -17.40 -27.61 -1.80
CA SER A 63 -16.16 -26.82 -1.86
C SER A 63 -16.23 -25.76 -2.96
N GLY A 64 -16.84 -26.06 -4.11
CA GLY A 64 -17.06 -25.11 -5.19
C GLY A 64 -17.98 -23.96 -4.80
N VAL A 65 -19.03 -24.24 -4.03
CA VAL A 65 -19.94 -23.21 -3.47
C VAL A 65 -19.21 -22.30 -2.50
N VAL A 66 -18.47 -22.88 -1.55
CA VAL A 66 -17.69 -22.08 -0.59
C VAL A 66 -16.63 -21.24 -1.30
N GLU A 67 -15.97 -21.80 -2.33
CA GLU A 67 -15.07 -21.05 -3.20
C GLU A 67 -15.80 -19.89 -3.88
N GLY A 68 -16.90 -20.16 -4.58
CA GLY A 68 -17.67 -19.15 -5.31
C GLY A 68 -18.18 -18.01 -4.41
N ILE A 69 -18.67 -18.32 -3.20
CA ILE A 69 -19.17 -17.30 -2.27
C ILE A 69 -18.00 -16.52 -1.63
N SER A 70 -16.91 -17.19 -1.23
CA SER A 70 -15.74 -16.52 -0.63
C SER A 70 -15.04 -15.55 -1.60
N HIS A 71 -15.23 -15.73 -2.91
CA HIS A 71 -14.71 -14.83 -3.93
C HIS A 71 -15.64 -13.65 -4.24
N ARG A 72 -16.85 -13.59 -3.67
CA ARG A 72 -17.75 -12.44 -3.84
C ARG A 72 -17.31 -11.32 -2.92
N GLN A 73 -17.13 -10.14 -3.49
CA GLN A 73 -16.87 -8.93 -2.72
C GLN A 73 -18.17 -8.43 -2.07
N ALA A 74 -18.13 -8.11 -0.78
CA ALA A 74 -19.27 -7.49 -0.10
C ALA A 74 -19.63 -6.16 -0.78
N LYS A 75 -20.94 -5.89 -0.90
CA LYS A 75 -21.42 -4.61 -1.43
C LYS A 75 -21.35 -3.56 -0.34
N ILE A 76 -20.32 -2.73 -0.39
CA ILE A 76 -20.15 -1.58 0.51
C ILE A 76 -20.37 -0.30 -0.30
N ARG A 77 -21.23 0.58 0.21
CA ARG A 77 -21.52 1.90 -0.36
C ARG A 77 -21.02 2.97 0.59
N LEU A 78 -20.18 3.87 0.06
CA LEU A 78 -19.71 5.03 0.80
C LEU A 78 -20.65 6.21 0.51
N LYS A 79 -21.22 6.79 1.57
CA LYS A 79 -22.01 8.03 1.49
C LYS A 79 -21.19 9.18 2.05
N THR A 80 -20.74 10.05 1.16
CA THR A 80 -20.15 11.35 1.50
C THR A 80 -21.26 12.40 1.52
N ARG A 81 -22.06 12.44 2.59
CA ARG A 81 -23.01 13.55 2.77
C ARG A 81 -22.34 14.66 3.58
N PRO A 82 -22.36 15.91 3.12
CA PRO A 82 -22.13 17.03 4.02
C PRO A 82 -23.29 17.05 5.02
N ILE A 83 -23.04 16.60 6.25
CA ILE A 83 -24.02 16.72 7.34
C ILE A 83 -24.22 18.23 7.57
N SER A 84 -25.49 18.64 7.59
CA SER A 84 -25.93 20.03 7.64
C SER A 84 -25.26 20.83 8.77
N CYS A 85 -24.90 22.08 8.43
CA CYS A 85 -24.31 23.12 9.28
C CYS A 85 -24.67 23.01 10.78
N GLY A 86 -23.66 22.75 11.60
CA GLY A 86 -23.75 22.83 13.06
C GLY A 86 -22.49 22.29 13.75
N ASP A 87 -21.90 21.22 13.20
CA ASP A 87 -20.78 20.53 13.84
C ASP A 87 -19.43 21.15 13.44
N VAL A 88 -18.83 21.85 14.40
CA VAL A 88 -17.42 22.25 14.39
C VAL A 88 -16.59 21.03 14.78
N GLY A 89 -15.88 20.40 13.84
CA GLY A 89 -15.08 19.21 14.16
C GLY A 89 -14.58 18.43 12.94
N VAL A 90 -13.76 17.41 13.20
CA VAL A 90 -13.35 16.43 12.19
C VAL A 90 -14.57 15.63 11.73
N ARG A 91 -14.65 15.33 10.43
CA ARG A 91 -15.78 14.61 9.83
C ARG A 91 -15.33 13.28 9.25
N TRP A 92 -16.12 12.23 9.45
CA TRP A 92 -15.84 10.90 8.90
C TRP A 92 -16.88 10.51 7.85
N PRO A 93 -16.49 9.82 6.76
CA PRO A 93 -17.43 9.30 5.78
C PRO A 93 -18.41 8.30 6.41
N HIS A 94 -19.65 8.31 5.96
CA HIS A 94 -20.65 7.32 6.37
C HIS A 94 -20.59 6.10 5.45
N ILE A 95 -20.76 4.91 6.03
CA ILE A 95 -20.73 3.63 5.30
C ILE A 95 -22.09 2.97 5.43
N ASP A 96 -22.66 2.53 4.31
CA ASP A 96 -23.71 1.51 4.30
C ASP A 96 -23.14 0.22 3.72
N TYR A 97 -23.54 -0.92 4.26
CA TYR A 97 -23.14 -2.22 3.78
C TYR A 97 -24.31 -3.19 3.86
N ASP A 98 -24.41 -4.08 2.88
CA ASP A 98 -25.33 -5.21 2.93
C ASP A 98 -24.65 -6.35 3.71
N GLU A 99 -25.35 -6.96 4.67
CA GLU A 99 -24.82 -8.11 5.41
C GLU A 99 -24.57 -9.31 4.49
N VAL A 100 -23.59 -10.14 4.85
CA VAL A 100 -23.14 -11.29 4.06
C VAL A 100 -24.19 -12.40 4.07
N ASP A 101 -24.30 -13.10 2.95
CA ASP A 101 -25.24 -14.20 2.67
C ASP A 101 -25.12 -15.38 3.68
N ASP A 102 -26.21 -15.70 4.38
CA ASP A 102 -26.34 -16.82 5.35
C ASP A 102 -25.91 -18.19 4.76
N ASN A 103 -25.91 -18.32 3.44
CA ASN A 103 -25.53 -19.54 2.73
C ASN A 103 -24.06 -19.97 2.96
N LEU A 104 -23.14 -19.04 3.17
CA LEU A 104 -21.72 -19.36 3.40
C LEU A 104 -21.53 -20.06 4.75
N ALA A 105 -22.23 -19.58 5.78
CA ALA A 105 -22.15 -20.09 7.14
C ALA A 105 -22.53 -21.57 7.25
N ASN A 106 -23.62 -21.97 6.60
CA ASN A 106 -24.08 -23.36 6.62
C ASN A 106 -23.13 -24.27 5.83
N SER A 107 -22.66 -23.82 4.66
CA SER A 107 -21.73 -24.58 3.81
C SER A 107 -20.39 -24.87 4.50
N ILE A 108 -19.87 -23.93 5.30
CA ILE A 108 -18.64 -24.13 6.09
C ILE A 108 -18.82 -25.23 7.16
N ILE A 109 -19.93 -25.24 7.91
CA ILE A 109 -20.22 -26.31 8.88
C ILE A 109 -20.21 -27.66 8.18
N TYR A 110 -20.96 -27.78 7.08
CA TYR A 110 -21.12 -29.07 6.41
C TYR A 110 -19.79 -29.59 5.86
N LEU A 111 -18.98 -28.74 5.23
CA LEU A 111 -17.65 -29.14 4.77
C LEU A 111 -16.75 -29.62 5.91
N LYS A 112 -16.83 -28.96 7.07
CA LYS A 112 -16.07 -29.32 8.27
C LYS A 112 -16.47 -30.69 8.82
N GLU A 113 -17.77 -31.00 8.83
CA GLU A 113 -18.29 -32.29 9.27
C GLU A 113 -18.01 -33.42 8.29
N MET A 114 -18.07 -33.14 6.98
CA MET A 114 -17.88 -34.13 5.91
C MET A 114 -16.43 -34.48 5.63
N SER A 115 -15.55 -33.49 5.72
CA SER A 115 -14.17 -33.60 5.25
C SER A 115 -13.24 -32.94 6.28
N PRO A 116 -13.11 -33.53 7.48
CA PRO A 116 -12.34 -32.93 8.56
C PRO A 116 -10.85 -32.80 8.22
N ASN A 117 -10.33 -33.65 7.33
CA ASN A 117 -8.98 -33.66 6.72
C ASN A 117 -7.99 -32.65 7.35
N PRO A 118 -7.52 -32.93 8.57
CA PRO A 118 -6.76 -31.95 9.33
C PRO A 118 -5.36 -31.81 8.75
N ILE A 119 -4.86 -30.57 8.75
CA ILE A 119 -3.50 -30.23 8.40
C ILE A 119 -2.91 -29.29 9.45
N ILE A 120 -1.60 -29.44 9.69
CA ILE A 120 -0.85 -28.59 10.61
C ILE A 120 -0.16 -27.49 9.81
N ILE A 121 -0.58 -26.25 10.00
CA ILE A 121 0.14 -25.07 9.52
C ILE A 121 1.20 -24.70 10.56
N VAL A 122 2.42 -24.44 10.12
CA VAL A 122 3.52 -23.97 10.96
C VAL A 122 3.84 -22.53 10.58
N ALA A 123 3.70 -21.61 11.54
CA ALA A 123 4.03 -20.19 11.41
C ALA A 123 4.88 -19.78 12.61
N GLU A 124 6.04 -19.15 12.38
CA GLU A 124 7.03 -18.82 13.42
C GLU A 124 7.38 -20.00 14.35
N GLY A 125 7.48 -21.21 13.79
CA GLY A 125 7.76 -22.44 14.55
C GLY A 125 6.60 -22.95 15.41
N GLN A 126 5.45 -22.26 15.42
CA GLN A 126 4.26 -22.65 16.18
C GLN A 126 3.23 -23.34 15.28
N HIS A 127 2.48 -24.29 15.86
CA HIS A 127 1.52 -25.13 15.14
C HIS A 127 0.08 -24.59 15.21
N ILE A 128 -0.63 -24.65 14.09
CA ILE A 128 -2.05 -24.31 13.95
C ILE A 128 -2.74 -25.44 13.20
N THR A 129 -3.78 -26.03 13.79
CA THR A 129 -4.57 -27.09 13.13
C THR A 129 -5.71 -26.48 12.33
N ALA A 130 -5.91 -26.97 11.10
CA ALA A 130 -6.95 -26.47 10.19
C ALA A 130 -7.51 -27.61 9.31
N SER A 131 -8.69 -27.40 8.71
CA SER A 131 -9.24 -28.25 7.66
C SER A 131 -8.56 -27.93 6.32
N LYS A 132 -7.90 -28.94 5.74
CA LYS A 132 -7.31 -28.85 4.40
C LYS A 132 -8.36 -28.49 3.35
N THR A 133 -9.57 -29.01 3.49
CA THR A 133 -10.68 -28.80 2.55
C THR A 133 -11.17 -27.35 2.59
N LEU A 134 -11.36 -26.78 3.78
CA LEU A 134 -11.78 -25.38 3.92
C LEU A 134 -10.69 -24.41 3.46
N LEU A 135 -9.42 -24.68 3.78
CA LEU A 135 -8.29 -23.88 3.29
C LEU A 135 -8.22 -23.85 1.76
N ASN A 136 -8.43 -25.00 1.11
CA ASN A 136 -8.46 -25.08 -0.35
C ASN A 136 -9.64 -24.29 -0.94
N ALA A 137 -10.81 -24.38 -0.32
CA ALA A 137 -12.01 -23.71 -0.83
C ALA A 137 -11.93 -22.18 -0.67
N ARG A 138 -11.44 -21.69 0.47
CA ARG A 138 -11.48 -20.26 0.82
C ARG A 138 -10.26 -19.47 0.40
N SER A 139 -9.18 -20.13 -0.02
CA SER A 139 -7.94 -19.45 -0.40
C SER A 139 -7.26 -20.10 -1.60
N PRO A 140 -7.15 -19.38 -2.73
CA PRO A 140 -6.37 -19.80 -3.89
C PRO A 140 -4.88 -20.04 -3.55
N PHE A 141 -4.34 -19.31 -2.57
CA PHE A 141 -2.98 -19.53 -2.10
C PHE A 141 -2.82 -20.91 -1.46
N PHE A 142 -3.68 -21.25 -0.49
CA PHE A 142 -3.60 -22.56 0.18
C PHE A 142 -3.95 -23.69 -0.79
N LYS A 143 -4.93 -23.51 -1.68
CA LYS A 143 -5.22 -24.46 -2.78
C LYS A 143 -3.96 -24.80 -3.56
N ARG A 144 -3.24 -23.80 -4.08
CA ARG A 144 -1.98 -24.01 -4.81
C ARG A 144 -0.88 -24.66 -3.95
N LEU A 145 -0.74 -24.21 -2.71
CA LEU A 145 0.29 -24.72 -1.80
C LEU A 145 0.07 -26.21 -1.47
N LEU A 146 -1.18 -26.58 -1.22
CA LEU A 146 -1.59 -27.92 -0.79
C LEU A 146 -1.65 -28.91 -1.95
N THR A 147 -2.03 -28.49 -3.15
CA THR A 147 -1.94 -29.32 -4.35
C THR A 147 -0.49 -29.68 -4.67
N ARG A 148 0.46 -28.74 -4.51
CA ARG A 148 1.89 -28.99 -4.76
C ARG A 148 2.53 -29.92 -3.72
N LYS A 149 2.05 -29.88 -2.47
CA LYS A 149 2.61 -30.65 -1.34
C LYS A 149 1.87 -31.95 -1.05
N GLY A 150 0.87 -32.30 -1.86
CA GLY A 150 0.24 -33.62 -1.97
C GLY A 150 -0.19 -34.24 -0.63
N SER A 151 0.68 -35.09 -0.09
CA SER A 151 0.46 -35.94 1.10
C SER A 151 1.00 -35.37 2.42
N GLN A 152 1.62 -34.18 2.43
CA GLN A 152 2.15 -33.61 3.67
C GLN A 152 1.04 -33.29 4.68
N ARG A 153 1.19 -33.80 5.90
CA ARG A 153 0.32 -33.49 7.06
C ARG A 153 0.64 -32.16 7.72
N SER A 154 1.78 -31.55 7.37
CA SER A 154 2.17 -30.24 7.85
C SER A 154 2.73 -29.36 6.74
N ILE A 155 2.46 -28.06 6.82
CA ILE A 155 2.98 -27.05 5.89
C ILE A 155 3.55 -25.88 6.66
N GLU A 156 4.81 -25.54 6.38
CA GLU A 156 5.41 -24.30 6.88
C GLU A 156 5.04 -23.14 5.95
N VAL A 157 4.54 -22.06 6.55
CA VAL A 157 4.19 -20.80 5.89
C VAL A 157 5.14 -19.73 6.42
N LYS A 158 6.14 -19.40 5.60
CA LYS A 158 7.20 -18.42 5.94
C LYS A 158 6.74 -16.99 5.67
N GLY A 159 7.27 -16.04 6.43
CA GLY A 159 7.03 -14.59 6.23
C GLY A 159 5.80 -14.04 6.97
N TRP A 160 5.15 -14.83 7.84
CA TRP A 160 3.92 -14.41 8.51
C TRP A 160 4.01 -14.60 10.02
N LEU A 161 3.54 -13.59 10.76
CA LEU A 161 3.40 -13.65 12.22
C LEU A 161 2.41 -14.76 12.60
N TYR A 162 2.72 -15.51 13.66
CA TYR A 162 1.84 -16.57 14.16
C TYR A 162 0.43 -16.04 14.48
N LYS A 163 0.34 -14.85 15.08
CA LYS A 163 -0.95 -14.23 15.43
C LYS A 163 -1.83 -13.97 14.20
N THR A 164 -1.25 -13.42 13.13
CA THR A 164 -1.94 -13.17 11.86
C THR A 164 -2.40 -14.47 11.22
N MET A 165 -1.51 -15.47 11.17
CA MET A 165 -1.85 -16.79 10.62
C MET A 165 -2.94 -17.49 11.43
N LYS A 166 -2.88 -17.39 12.77
CA LYS A 166 -3.90 -17.95 13.66
C LYS A 166 -5.27 -17.33 13.39
N PHE A 167 -5.34 -16.01 13.21
CA PHE A 167 -6.60 -15.36 12.86
C PHE A 167 -7.10 -15.76 11.48
N VAL A 168 -6.24 -15.75 10.45
CA VAL A 168 -6.60 -16.18 9.09
C VAL A 168 -7.15 -17.60 9.08
N VAL A 169 -6.46 -18.52 9.74
CA VAL A 169 -6.90 -19.92 9.84
C VAL A 169 -8.20 -20.04 10.63
N SER A 170 -8.33 -19.32 11.75
CA SER A 170 -9.59 -19.28 12.50
C SER A 170 -10.73 -18.74 11.64
N TYR A 171 -10.49 -17.71 10.83
CA TYR A 171 -11.50 -17.14 9.94
C TYR A 171 -11.97 -18.16 8.91
N VAL A 172 -11.05 -18.93 8.32
CA VAL A 172 -11.39 -20.02 7.38
C VAL A 172 -12.37 -21.03 8.02
N GLU A 173 -12.16 -21.33 9.29
CA GLU A 173 -12.91 -22.31 10.09
C GLU A 173 -14.23 -21.80 10.68
N THR A 174 -14.42 -20.48 10.68
CA THR A 174 -15.52 -19.82 11.36
C THR A 174 -16.52 -19.24 10.34
N LYS A 175 -17.79 -19.24 10.72
CA LYS A 175 -18.83 -18.58 9.94
C LYS A 175 -18.62 -17.06 9.93
N PRO A 176 -18.91 -16.34 8.83
CA PRO A 176 -18.69 -14.89 8.77
C PRO A 176 -19.34 -14.09 9.92
N ASP A 177 -20.54 -14.47 10.34
CA ASP A 177 -21.34 -13.87 11.42
C ASP A 177 -20.85 -14.23 12.83
N GLN A 178 -20.03 -15.28 12.97
CA GLN A 178 -19.50 -15.77 14.24
C GLN A 178 -18.02 -15.44 14.46
N VAL A 179 -17.42 -14.67 13.55
CA VAL A 179 -16.04 -14.21 13.73
C VAL A 179 -15.99 -13.24 14.91
N ASP A 180 -15.16 -13.56 15.91
CA ASP A 180 -14.94 -12.68 17.05
C ASP A 180 -14.07 -11.49 16.65
N TRP A 181 -14.74 -10.36 16.40
CA TRP A 181 -14.12 -9.07 16.13
C TRP A 181 -13.82 -8.26 17.38
N SER A 182 -14.24 -8.71 18.57
CA SER A 182 -14.05 -7.96 19.82
C SER A 182 -12.58 -7.60 20.13
N PRO A 183 -11.55 -8.40 19.76
CA PRO A 183 -10.16 -8.00 19.96
C PRO A 183 -9.73 -6.83 19.08
N PHE A 184 -10.47 -6.56 17.99
CA PHE A 184 -10.13 -5.60 16.94
C PHE A 184 -10.95 -4.30 16.97
N VAL A 185 -11.65 -4.06 18.08
CA VAL A 185 -12.35 -2.80 18.35
C VAL A 185 -11.35 -1.78 18.94
N PRO A 186 -11.48 -0.48 18.64
CA PRO A 186 -10.71 0.56 19.32
C PRO A 186 -10.83 0.48 20.83
N ARG A 187 -9.77 0.89 21.53
CA ARG A 187 -9.74 0.92 23.01
C ARG A 187 -9.60 2.35 23.49
N ASN A 188 -9.97 2.59 24.75
CA ASN A 188 -9.86 3.92 25.37
C ASN A 188 -8.42 4.46 25.45
N ASP A 189 -7.43 3.61 25.19
CA ASP A 189 -6.03 3.98 25.10
C ASP A 189 -5.60 4.16 23.64
N SER A 190 -4.95 5.29 23.34
CA SER A 190 -4.46 5.62 22.00
C SER A 190 -3.44 4.61 21.51
N HIS A 191 -2.52 4.17 22.38
CA HIS A 191 -1.49 3.22 21.99
C HIS A 191 -2.07 1.84 21.69
N ALA A 192 -3.03 1.38 22.49
CA ALA A 192 -3.74 0.14 22.22
C ALA A 192 -4.60 0.21 20.95
N THR A 193 -5.20 1.36 20.63
CA THR A 193 -5.94 1.56 19.38
C THR A 193 -5.03 1.52 18.15
N GLU A 194 -3.84 2.13 18.23
CA GLU A 194 -2.83 2.04 17.17
C GLU A 194 -2.39 0.59 16.96
N LYS A 195 -2.09 -0.13 18.03
CA LYS A 195 -1.73 -1.56 17.96
C LYS A 195 -2.85 -2.43 17.36
N THR A 196 -4.10 -2.15 17.69
CA THR A 196 -5.24 -2.84 17.09
C THR A 196 -5.30 -2.58 15.58
N LEU A 197 -5.06 -1.33 15.15
CA LEU A 197 -5.02 -0.99 13.73
C LEU A 197 -3.83 -1.66 13.00
N ASP A 198 -2.67 -1.76 13.63
CA ASP A 198 -1.52 -2.51 13.10
C ASP A 198 -1.87 -3.97 12.81
N GLU A 199 -2.59 -4.61 13.74
CA GLU A 199 -3.04 -5.99 13.57
C GLU A 199 -4.04 -6.11 12.42
N LEU A 200 -4.98 -5.16 12.29
CA LEU A 200 -5.91 -5.11 11.16
C LEU A 200 -5.20 -4.92 9.82
N ILE A 201 -4.21 -4.02 9.73
CA ILE A 201 -3.41 -3.81 8.51
C ILE A 201 -2.61 -5.07 8.14
N ASN A 202 -2.01 -5.73 9.13
CA ASN A 202 -1.29 -7.00 8.93
C ASN A 202 -2.22 -8.10 8.39
N MET A 203 -3.42 -8.22 8.94
CA MET A 203 -4.42 -9.18 8.46
C MET A 203 -4.95 -8.80 7.06
N LEU A 204 -5.11 -7.51 6.76
CA LEU A 204 -5.54 -7.04 5.44
C LEU A 204 -4.53 -7.43 4.36
N TYR A 205 -3.24 -7.23 4.63
CA TYR A 205 -2.16 -7.66 3.75
C TYR A 205 -2.14 -9.19 3.57
N ALA A 206 -2.31 -9.95 4.65
CA ALA A 206 -2.41 -11.41 4.61
C ALA A 206 -3.57 -11.88 3.72
N ALA A 207 -4.75 -11.31 3.92
CA ALA A 207 -5.95 -11.65 3.14
C ALA A 207 -5.73 -11.39 1.65
N ASN A 208 -5.10 -10.26 1.29
CA ASN A 208 -4.73 -9.95 -0.10
C ASN A 208 -3.76 -10.99 -0.68
N LYS A 209 -2.65 -11.31 0.01
CA LYS A 209 -1.65 -12.29 -0.48
C LYS A 209 -2.22 -13.71 -0.55
N PHE A 210 -3.13 -14.07 0.35
CA PHE A 210 -3.79 -15.37 0.35
C PHE A 210 -4.98 -15.47 -0.63
N GLY A 211 -5.36 -14.35 -1.26
CA GLY A 211 -6.49 -14.30 -2.19
C GLY A 211 -7.84 -14.53 -1.51
N MET A 212 -7.99 -14.12 -0.24
CA MET A 212 -9.21 -14.26 0.54
C MET A 212 -10.04 -12.97 0.45
N ILE A 213 -10.86 -12.87 -0.60
CA ILE A 213 -11.59 -11.65 -0.96
C ILE A 213 -12.62 -11.26 0.12
N ASP A 214 -13.31 -12.26 0.67
CA ASP A 214 -14.26 -12.12 1.78
C ASP A 214 -13.61 -11.54 3.04
N LEU A 215 -12.49 -12.12 3.49
CA LEU A 215 -11.72 -11.64 4.63
C LEU A 215 -11.17 -10.24 4.37
N HIS A 216 -10.60 -10.02 3.19
CA HIS A 216 -10.05 -8.73 2.78
C HIS A 216 -11.10 -7.62 2.80
N SER A 217 -12.32 -7.91 2.33
CA SER A 217 -13.44 -6.98 2.37
C SER A 217 -13.93 -6.74 3.81
N THR A 218 -13.99 -7.80 4.62
CA THR A 218 -14.44 -7.70 6.01
C THR A 218 -13.49 -6.85 6.86
N ILE A 219 -12.17 -7.01 6.69
CA ILE A 219 -11.18 -6.21 7.42
C ILE A 219 -11.27 -4.73 7.02
N GLN A 220 -11.43 -4.43 5.72
CA GLN A 220 -11.68 -3.05 5.29
C GLN A 220 -12.92 -2.48 5.99
N LEU A 221 -14.01 -3.24 6.03
CA LEU A 221 -15.24 -2.83 6.72
C LEU A 221 -15.00 -2.55 8.21
N GLN A 222 -14.26 -3.42 8.92
CA GLN A 222 -13.96 -3.23 10.34
C GLN A 222 -13.15 -1.96 10.61
N ILE A 223 -12.15 -1.65 9.77
CA ILE A 223 -11.40 -0.39 9.87
C ILE A 223 -12.33 0.81 9.66
N MET A 224 -13.22 0.73 8.66
CA MET A 224 -14.12 1.82 8.29
C MET A 224 -15.25 2.04 9.33
N LEU A 225 -15.83 0.97 9.89
CA LEU A 225 -16.86 1.04 10.95
C LEU A 225 -16.35 1.80 12.18
N HIS A 226 -15.07 1.65 12.48
CA HIS A 226 -14.38 2.32 13.57
C HIS A 226 -13.49 3.47 13.09
N GLY A 227 -13.81 4.03 11.92
CA GLY A 227 -12.98 5.04 11.27
C GLY A 227 -12.75 6.29 12.13
N GLU A 228 -13.67 6.65 13.02
CA GLU A 228 -13.50 7.77 13.96
C GLU A 228 -12.29 7.62 14.91
N SER A 229 -11.94 6.37 15.23
CA SER A 229 -10.80 6.03 16.08
C SER A 229 -9.56 5.68 15.26
N PHE A 230 -9.74 4.93 14.17
CA PHE A 230 -8.63 4.41 13.38
C PHE A 230 -8.10 5.38 12.32
N VAL A 231 -8.96 6.19 11.70
CA VAL A 231 -8.58 7.10 10.61
C VAL A 231 -8.62 8.53 11.11
N ASN A 232 -7.46 9.18 11.14
CA ASN A 232 -7.33 10.55 11.60
C ASN A 232 -6.32 11.32 10.74
N LYS A 233 -6.20 12.63 11.02
CA LYS A 233 -5.33 13.54 10.25
C LYS A 233 -3.85 13.13 10.22
N LYS A 234 -3.36 12.40 11.23
CA LYS A 234 -1.96 12.00 11.33
C LYS A 234 -1.64 10.80 10.44
N ASN A 235 -2.58 9.87 10.28
CA ASN A 235 -2.33 8.56 9.68
C ASN A 235 -3.10 8.30 8.38
N VAL A 236 -4.09 9.12 8.01
CA VAL A 236 -4.95 8.84 6.85
C VAL A 236 -4.19 8.69 5.54
N LEU A 237 -3.09 9.45 5.34
CA LEU A 237 -2.26 9.35 4.13
C LEU A 237 -1.47 8.03 4.10
N GLU A 238 -0.99 7.57 5.25
CA GLU A 238 -0.32 6.29 5.40
C GLU A 238 -1.30 5.14 5.15
N ILE A 239 -2.49 5.18 5.75
CA ILE A 239 -3.55 4.17 5.53
C ILE A 239 -3.99 4.14 4.07
N ASN A 240 -4.12 5.30 3.41
CA ASN A 240 -4.45 5.37 1.98
C ASN A 240 -3.34 4.75 1.11
N THR A 241 -2.07 4.99 1.47
CA THR A 241 -0.93 4.38 0.78
C THR A 241 -0.98 2.86 0.89
N PHE A 242 -1.20 2.32 2.09
CA PHE A 242 -1.38 0.87 2.27
C PHE A 242 -2.58 0.33 1.54
N ALA A 243 -3.69 1.06 1.51
CA ALA A 243 -4.87 0.64 0.80
C ALA A 243 -4.57 0.47 -0.70
N ASN A 244 -3.78 1.36 -1.30
CA ASN A 244 -3.35 1.24 -2.69
C ASN A 244 -2.43 0.04 -2.92
N GLU A 245 -1.40 -0.15 -2.09
CA GLU A 245 -0.46 -1.28 -2.19
C GLU A 245 -1.13 -2.65 -2.00
N THR A 246 -2.17 -2.70 -1.16
CA THR A 246 -2.93 -3.93 -0.88
C THR A 246 -4.16 -4.10 -1.75
N ASN A 247 -4.37 -3.24 -2.76
CA ASN A 247 -5.57 -3.20 -3.62
C ASN A 247 -6.89 -3.15 -2.80
N SER A 248 -6.85 -2.52 -1.63
CA SER A 248 -7.98 -2.27 -0.73
C SER A 248 -8.75 -1.02 -1.17
N ARG A 249 -9.36 -1.11 -2.36
CA ARG A 249 -10.00 0.02 -3.04
C ARG A 249 -11.07 0.74 -2.21
N ILE A 250 -11.79 0.02 -1.36
CA ILE A 250 -12.89 0.60 -0.58
C ILE A 250 -12.31 1.42 0.57
N LEU A 251 -11.30 0.89 1.26
CA LEU A 251 -10.58 1.63 2.30
C LEU A 251 -9.85 2.85 1.72
N GLY A 252 -9.23 2.73 0.54
CA GLY A 252 -8.59 3.87 -0.13
C GLY A 252 -9.59 5.00 -0.43
N ARG A 253 -10.76 4.66 -0.99
CA ARG A 253 -11.86 5.62 -1.21
C ARG A 253 -12.39 6.23 0.09
N TYR A 254 -12.42 5.47 1.18
CA TYR A 254 -12.80 5.99 2.50
C TYR A 254 -11.78 7.03 2.98
N CYS A 255 -10.48 6.78 2.82
CA CYS A 255 -9.43 7.74 3.16
C CYS A 255 -9.49 8.99 2.28
N GLU A 256 -9.71 8.84 0.96
CA GLU A 256 -9.91 9.96 0.03
C GLU A 256 -11.12 10.82 0.44
N ALA A 257 -12.25 10.18 0.72
CA ALA A 257 -13.45 10.85 1.19
C ALA A 257 -13.24 11.59 2.53
N PHE A 258 -12.48 10.99 3.46
CA PHE A 258 -12.11 11.67 4.70
C PHE A 258 -11.29 12.93 4.43
N LEU A 259 -10.29 12.84 3.54
CA LEU A 259 -9.46 13.99 3.16
C LEU A 259 -10.29 15.10 2.52
N GLU A 260 -11.20 14.75 1.62
CA GLU A 260 -12.11 15.68 0.95
C GLU A 260 -13.01 16.41 1.97
N LEU A 261 -13.67 15.66 2.86
CA LEU A 261 -14.57 16.20 3.89
C LEU A 261 -13.89 17.15 4.88
N ASN A 262 -12.58 16.98 5.11
CA ASN A 262 -11.82 17.78 6.07
C ASN A 262 -10.90 18.83 5.42
N SER A 263 -10.92 18.93 4.09
CA SER A 263 -10.11 19.88 3.32
C SER A 263 -10.46 21.35 3.62
N SER A 264 -11.72 21.65 3.97
CA SER A 264 -12.23 23.02 4.23
C SER A 264 -12.07 23.50 5.68
N LEU A 265 -11.65 22.65 6.62
CA LEU A 265 -11.35 23.03 8.02
C LEU A 265 -10.00 23.76 8.16
N THR A 266 -9.33 24.04 7.05
CA THR A 266 -7.97 24.59 6.93
C THR A 266 -7.89 26.12 7.00
N GLY A 267 -9.01 26.82 7.20
CA GLY A 267 -9.05 28.28 7.37
C GLY A 267 -8.53 28.80 8.71
N LEU A 268 -8.36 27.94 9.71
CA LEU A 268 -7.76 28.28 11.00
C LEU A 268 -6.78 27.16 11.40
N SER A 269 -5.49 27.46 11.23
CA SER A 269 -4.33 26.60 11.47
C SER A 269 -4.07 25.54 10.37
N PRO A 270 -2.85 25.49 9.79
CA PRO A 270 -2.47 24.39 8.91
C PRO A 270 -2.61 23.08 9.68
N LEU A 271 -3.02 22.00 9.01
CA LEU A 271 -2.89 20.64 9.54
C LEU A 271 -1.58 20.53 10.34
N PRO A 272 -1.58 20.12 11.62
CA PRO A 272 -0.32 19.96 12.32
C PRO A 272 0.49 18.88 11.60
N ALA A 273 1.69 19.30 11.20
CA ALA A 273 2.91 18.55 10.94
C ALA A 273 2.76 17.28 10.09
N GLU A 274 3.39 17.31 8.92
CA GLU A 274 4.01 16.18 8.21
C GLU A 274 3.44 14.78 8.51
N PRO A 275 2.78 14.09 7.56
CA PRO A 275 2.35 12.72 7.75
C PRO A 275 3.56 11.88 8.18
N SER A 276 3.56 11.36 9.40
CA SER A 276 4.53 10.39 9.88
C SER A 276 4.02 9.01 9.53
N PHE A 277 4.91 8.15 9.03
CA PHE A 277 4.60 6.73 8.84
C PHE A 277 4.72 6.02 10.20
N ILE A 278 3.60 5.95 10.92
CA ILE A 278 3.52 5.42 12.30
C ILE A 278 3.48 3.88 12.26
N TYR A 279 2.79 3.31 11.29
CA TYR A 279 2.55 1.86 11.21
C TYR A 279 3.62 1.11 10.43
N PHE A 280 4.51 1.84 9.76
CA PHE A 280 5.47 1.26 8.83
C PHE A 280 6.36 0.16 9.44
N SER A 281 6.83 0.31 10.67
CA SER A 281 7.65 -0.69 11.36
C SER A 281 6.90 -2.00 11.67
N PHE A 282 5.57 -1.92 11.84
CA PHE A 282 4.71 -3.05 12.18
C PHE A 282 4.17 -3.81 10.97
N LEU A 283 4.46 -3.31 9.75
CA LEU A 283 4.09 -4.01 8.52
C LEU A 283 4.88 -5.30 8.34
N PRO A 284 4.31 -6.29 7.62
CA PRO A 284 5.02 -7.49 7.24
C PRO A 284 6.28 -7.12 6.45
N ILE A 285 7.37 -7.85 6.68
CA ILE A 285 8.68 -7.54 6.08
C ILE A 285 8.54 -7.45 4.57
N GLU A 286 7.79 -8.35 3.94
CA GLU A 286 7.55 -8.37 2.50
C GLU A 286 6.88 -7.08 2.01
N LEU A 287 5.91 -6.54 2.76
CA LEU A 287 5.26 -5.28 2.40
C LEU A 287 6.21 -4.09 2.58
N ARG A 288 7.00 -4.08 3.67
CA ARG A 288 8.05 -3.07 3.85
C ARG A 288 9.03 -3.10 2.70
N LEU A 289 9.48 -4.29 2.28
CA LEU A 289 10.39 -4.47 1.15
C LEU A 289 9.77 -4.00 -0.17
N ASP A 290 8.50 -4.32 -0.43
CA ASP A 290 7.78 -3.87 -1.63
C ASP A 290 7.68 -2.33 -1.66
N ILE A 291 7.34 -1.71 -0.52
CA ILE A 291 7.26 -0.25 -0.38
C ILE A 291 8.66 0.38 -0.48
N TRP A 292 9.70 -0.23 0.12
CA TRP A 292 11.08 0.22 -0.02
C TRP A 292 11.54 0.20 -1.46
N HIS A 293 11.21 -0.87 -2.18
CA HIS A 293 11.58 -1.01 -3.58
C HIS A 293 10.90 0.08 -4.43
N HIS A 294 9.62 0.35 -4.20
CA HIS A 294 8.92 1.46 -4.85
C HIS A 294 9.52 2.82 -4.45
N ALA A 295 9.78 3.05 -3.17
CA ALA A 295 10.35 4.30 -2.68
C ALA A 295 11.78 4.54 -3.21
N ALA A 296 12.60 3.50 -3.31
CA ALA A 296 13.98 3.56 -3.80
C ALA A 296 14.10 3.58 -5.33
N SER A 297 13.11 3.04 -6.05
CA SER A 297 13.12 2.99 -7.53
C SER A 297 12.67 4.30 -8.19
N GLN A 298 12.00 5.20 -7.46
CA GLN A 298 11.59 6.49 -7.99
C GLN A 298 12.69 7.54 -7.82
N PRO A 299 13.10 8.25 -8.90
CA PRO A 299 13.94 9.44 -8.79
C PRO A 299 13.22 10.48 -7.94
N GLN A 300 13.66 10.68 -6.69
CA GLN A 300 12.96 11.57 -5.77
C GLN A 300 13.51 12.99 -5.86
N LEU A 301 12.69 13.89 -6.42
CA LEU A 301 12.87 15.32 -6.31
C LEU A 301 12.28 15.80 -4.97
N LEU A 302 13.14 16.26 -4.06
CA LEU A 302 12.71 16.93 -2.83
C LEU A 302 12.84 18.44 -3.01
N VAL A 303 11.73 19.14 -3.21
CA VAL A 303 11.71 20.62 -3.31
C VAL A 303 11.65 21.23 -1.91
N VAL A 304 12.67 21.97 -1.53
CA VAL A 304 12.71 22.72 -0.26
C VAL A 304 12.34 24.17 -0.55
N ASN A 305 11.10 24.56 -0.24
CA ASN A 305 10.65 25.96 -0.29
C ASN A 305 10.82 26.60 1.09
N GLY A 306 10.90 27.93 1.14
CA GLY A 306 11.18 28.69 2.38
C GLY A 306 10.06 28.63 3.41
N THR A 307 8.90 28.12 2.99
CA THR A 307 7.68 27.94 3.79
C THR A 307 7.07 26.55 3.58
N ASP A 308 7.27 25.92 2.42
CA ASP A 308 6.79 24.57 2.16
C ASP A 308 7.94 23.57 2.22
N ARG A 309 7.85 22.71 3.23
CA ARG A 309 8.67 21.50 3.30
C ARG A 309 8.34 20.63 2.07
N PRO A 310 9.33 19.92 1.50
CA PRO A 310 9.08 18.98 0.41
C PRO A 310 7.90 18.08 0.76
N THR A 311 7.00 17.80 -0.21
CA THR A 311 5.80 16.96 -0.06
C THR A 311 5.99 15.91 1.03
N SER A 312 5.49 16.25 2.21
CA SER A 312 5.99 15.72 3.49
C SER A 312 5.84 14.20 3.62
N HIS A 313 4.91 13.63 2.87
CA HIS A 313 4.68 12.19 2.74
C HIS A 313 5.88 11.43 2.17
N LYS A 314 6.51 11.91 1.09
CA LYS A 314 7.64 11.20 0.46
C LYS A 314 8.88 11.21 1.36
N ARG A 315 9.16 12.34 2.02
CA ARG A 315 10.24 12.45 3.01
C ARG A 315 9.99 11.52 4.20
N CYS A 316 8.80 11.55 4.78
CA CYS A 316 8.48 10.68 5.92
C CYS A 316 8.48 9.20 5.55
N LEU A 317 8.03 8.84 4.34
CA LEU A 317 8.15 7.47 3.83
C LEU A 317 9.62 7.06 3.76
N LEU A 318 10.47 7.88 3.15
CA LEU A 318 11.90 7.61 3.06
C LEU A 318 12.57 7.51 4.44
N THR A 319 12.22 8.39 5.38
CA THR A 319 12.74 8.32 6.75
C THR A 319 12.34 7.01 7.42
N ALA A 320 11.05 6.64 7.38
CA ALA A 320 10.56 5.37 7.91
C ALA A 320 11.21 4.16 7.23
N CYS A 321 11.45 4.23 5.91
CA CYS A 321 12.19 3.21 5.18
C CYS A 321 13.64 3.09 5.65
N LYS A 322 14.35 4.20 5.85
CA LYS A 322 15.74 4.22 6.35
C LYS A 322 15.85 3.70 7.79
N GLU A 323 14.94 4.13 8.67
CA GLU A 323 14.91 3.69 10.07
C GLU A 323 14.62 2.19 10.16
N SER A 324 13.64 1.70 9.41
CA SER A 324 13.32 0.28 9.37
C SER A 324 14.37 -0.56 8.63
N TYR A 325 15.09 0.00 7.65
CA TYR A 325 16.23 -0.68 7.02
C TYR A 325 17.37 -0.93 8.02
N ARG A 326 17.67 0.03 8.91
CA ARG A 326 18.64 -0.16 9.99
C ARG A 326 18.23 -1.26 10.97
N GLU A 327 16.93 -1.36 11.28
CA GLU A 327 16.36 -2.44 12.10
C GLU A 327 16.59 -3.83 11.46
N LEU A 328 16.39 -3.94 10.13
CA LEU A 328 16.45 -5.22 9.41
C LEU A 328 17.86 -5.61 8.92
N GLN A 329 18.85 -4.71 8.95
CA GLN A 329 20.25 -5.03 8.62
C GLN A 329 20.86 -6.12 9.53
N GLY A 330 20.29 -6.38 10.72
CA GLY A 330 20.67 -7.51 11.56
C GLY A 330 20.14 -8.87 11.11
N HIS A 331 19.13 -8.91 10.24
CA HIS A 331 18.39 -10.12 9.86
C HIS A 331 18.51 -10.53 8.39
N LEU A 332 18.92 -9.63 7.49
CA LEU A 332 18.97 -9.88 6.05
C LEU A 332 20.28 -9.37 5.43
N THR A 333 21.23 -10.26 5.19
CA THR A 333 22.61 -9.93 4.76
C THR A 333 22.76 -9.58 3.27
N ASN A 334 21.72 -9.73 2.43
CA ASN A 334 21.90 -9.72 0.97
C ASN A 334 20.99 -8.78 0.16
N TRP A 335 20.20 -7.91 0.79
CA TRP A 335 19.31 -7.01 0.06
C TRP A 335 19.88 -5.59 0.05
N GLY A 336 20.70 -5.30 -0.95
CA GLY A 336 21.36 -4.01 -1.16
C GLY A 336 20.40 -2.94 -1.70
N PHE A 337 19.45 -2.49 -0.89
CA PHE A 337 18.62 -1.32 -1.23
C PHE A 337 19.45 -0.04 -1.09
N ASN A 338 19.70 0.63 -2.21
CA ASN A 338 20.36 1.93 -2.24
C ASN A 338 19.29 3.02 -2.19
N PHE A 339 18.97 3.51 -0.99
CA PHE A 339 18.12 4.69 -0.81
C PHE A 339 18.87 5.98 -1.20
N SER A 340 19.36 6.07 -2.44
CA SER A 340 19.92 7.32 -2.95
C SER A 340 18.78 8.27 -3.27
N THR A 341 18.69 9.34 -2.49
CA THR A 341 17.79 10.47 -2.77
C THR A 341 18.30 11.14 -4.03
N ASP A 342 17.57 10.95 -5.14
CA ASP A 342 18.17 11.12 -6.46
C ASP A 342 18.06 12.52 -7.08
N THR A 343 17.51 13.54 -6.41
CA THR A 343 17.91 14.97 -6.54
C THR A 343 17.22 15.82 -5.47
N LEU A 344 17.98 16.58 -4.67
CA LEU A 344 17.38 17.55 -3.73
C LEU A 344 17.43 18.95 -4.33
N TRP A 345 16.27 19.59 -4.53
CA TRP A 345 16.17 20.93 -5.13
C TRP A 345 15.78 21.96 -4.08
N PHE A 346 16.60 22.99 -3.91
CA PHE A 346 16.29 24.13 -3.05
C PHE A 346 15.68 25.27 -3.86
N ASP A 347 14.39 25.54 -3.67
CA ASP A 347 13.72 26.75 -4.16
C ASP A 347 13.69 27.81 -3.05
N ILE A 348 14.87 28.07 -2.48
CA ILE A 348 15.09 29.05 -1.42
C ILE A 348 16.36 29.84 -1.67
N GLU A 349 16.44 31.00 -0.99
CA GLU A 349 17.66 31.79 -0.97
C GLU A 349 18.86 30.95 -0.51
N PRO A 350 20.00 31.02 -1.21
CA PRO A 350 21.17 30.18 -0.93
C PRO A 350 21.71 30.28 0.50
N GLN A 351 21.46 31.37 1.21
CA GLN A 351 21.83 31.52 2.63
C GLN A 351 20.98 30.63 3.54
N LYS A 352 19.67 30.55 3.29
CA LYS A 352 18.73 29.68 4.02
C LYS A 352 19.02 28.21 3.75
N MET A 353 19.35 27.88 2.50
CA MET A 353 19.81 26.54 2.12
C MET A 353 21.06 26.12 2.90
N LEU A 354 22.09 26.97 2.97
CA LEU A 354 23.31 26.64 3.70
C LEU A 354 23.05 26.42 5.20
N GLY A 355 22.17 27.22 5.81
CA GLY A 355 21.75 27.00 7.20
C GLY A 355 21.01 25.66 7.37
N TRP A 356 20.19 25.27 6.39
CA TRP A 356 19.51 23.98 6.39
C TRP A 356 20.50 22.81 6.24
N LEU A 357 21.43 22.88 5.29
CA LEU A 357 22.46 21.85 5.09
C LEU A 357 23.33 21.69 6.35
N ASP A 358 23.68 22.79 7.01
CA ASP A 358 24.47 22.77 8.24
C ASP A 358 23.73 22.09 9.40
N GLY A 359 22.40 22.26 9.49
CA GLY A 359 21.55 21.59 10.48
C GLY A 359 21.22 20.13 10.18
N ASN A 360 21.45 19.66 8.94
CA ASN A 360 21.05 18.32 8.47
C ASN A 360 22.23 17.50 7.90
N LYS A 361 23.47 17.78 8.32
CA LYS A 361 24.71 17.19 7.75
C LYS A 361 24.69 15.68 7.61
N GLU A 362 24.18 14.98 8.63
CA GLU A 362 24.11 13.51 8.63
C GLU A 362 23.12 12.97 7.59
N GLU A 363 22.02 13.68 7.35
CA GLU A 363 21.00 13.28 6.38
C GLU A 363 21.45 13.51 4.93
N VAL A 364 22.27 14.55 4.69
CA VAL A 364 22.69 14.98 3.35
C VAL A 364 24.04 14.39 2.91
N ALA A 365 24.77 13.72 3.81
CA ALA A 365 26.08 13.15 3.52
C ALA A 365 26.06 12.11 2.37
N GLY A 366 24.94 11.39 2.23
CA GLY A 366 24.72 10.39 1.17
C GLY A 366 24.07 10.94 -0.11
N LEU A 367 23.87 12.27 -0.21
CA LEU A 367 23.20 12.88 -1.35
C LEU A 367 24.07 12.79 -2.60
N ARG A 368 23.48 12.35 -3.73
CA ARG A 368 24.21 12.17 -5.00
C ARG A 368 23.95 13.28 -6.01
N TYR A 369 22.81 13.97 -5.91
CA TYR A 369 22.42 15.02 -6.83
C TYR A 369 21.73 16.16 -6.05
N LEU A 370 22.11 17.41 -6.33
CA LEU A 370 21.57 18.60 -5.66
C LEU A 370 21.36 19.71 -6.69
N ALA A 371 20.25 20.44 -6.58
CA ALA A 371 19.95 21.61 -7.40
C ALA A 371 19.73 22.84 -6.52
N PHE A 372 20.30 23.99 -6.90
CA PHE A 372 20.06 25.25 -6.19
C PHE A 372 20.20 26.46 -7.12
N TRP A 373 19.63 27.59 -6.68
CA TRP A 373 19.69 28.86 -7.40
C TRP A 373 21.10 29.43 -7.46
N TYR A 374 21.61 29.55 -8.69
CA TYR A 374 22.94 30.01 -8.99
C TYR A 374 22.98 31.51 -9.28
N THR A 375 23.92 32.22 -8.64
CA THR A 375 24.26 33.62 -9.00
C THR A 375 25.77 33.81 -9.09
N LYS A 376 26.22 34.85 -9.80
CA LYS A 376 27.63 35.00 -10.24
C LYS A 376 28.69 35.05 -9.11
N SER A 377 28.31 35.20 -7.84
CA SER A 377 29.19 35.40 -6.69
C SER A 377 29.25 34.22 -5.68
N GLN A 378 28.86 33.01 -6.09
CA GLN A 378 28.60 31.92 -5.14
C GLN A 378 29.63 30.78 -5.09
N THR A 379 30.85 30.96 -5.61
CA THR A 379 31.90 29.91 -5.62
C THR A 379 32.20 29.34 -4.23
N TYR A 380 32.30 30.21 -3.23
CA TYR A 380 32.47 29.79 -1.83
C TYR A 380 31.28 28.99 -1.28
N ARG A 381 30.05 29.28 -1.74
CA ARG A 381 28.85 28.53 -1.33
C ARG A 381 28.83 27.15 -1.97
N MET A 382 29.23 27.03 -3.24
CA MET A 382 29.38 25.74 -3.92
C MET A 382 30.38 24.85 -3.18
N LEU A 383 31.52 25.42 -2.75
CA LEU A 383 32.49 24.68 -1.93
C LEU A 383 31.88 24.16 -0.62
N LYS A 384 31.11 24.99 0.10
CA LYS A 384 30.41 24.56 1.32
C LYS A 384 29.42 23.42 1.06
N ILE A 385 28.65 23.48 -0.04
CA ILE A 385 27.72 22.40 -0.40
C ILE A 385 28.48 21.09 -0.62
N VAL A 386 29.60 21.12 -1.34
CA VAL A 386 30.43 19.92 -1.58
C VAL A 386 31.00 19.38 -0.27
N GLN A 387 31.40 20.25 0.65
CA GLN A 387 31.88 19.83 1.99
C GLN A 387 30.77 19.17 2.82
N TYR A 388 29.53 19.66 2.74
CA TYR A 388 28.39 19.04 3.42
C TYR A 388 27.90 17.75 2.75
N CYS A 389 28.08 17.62 1.44
CA CYS A 389 27.61 16.48 0.63
C CYS A 389 28.79 15.77 -0.07
N PRO A 390 29.64 15.02 0.65
CA PRO A 390 30.87 14.45 0.08
C PRO A 390 30.62 13.37 -0.99
N GLN A 391 29.42 12.79 -1.07
CA GLN A 391 29.07 11.78 -2.08
C GLN A 391 28.38 12.36 -3.33
N LEU A 392 28.36 13.70 -3.44
CA LEU A 392 27.69 14.38 -4.53
C LEU A 392 28.36 14.05 -5.87
N LYS A 393 27.57 13.55 -6.83
CA LYS A 393 28.02 13.28 -8.19
C LYS A 393 27.79 14.47 -9.11
N VAL A 394 26.66 15.16 -8.94
CA VAL A 394 26.28 16.31 -9.77
C VAL A 394 25.69 17.41 -8.90
N LEU A 395 26.15 18.64 -9.12
CA LEU A 395 25.55 19.86 -8.57
C LEU A 395 24.93 20.66 -9.71
N TYR A 396 23.59 20.69 -9.77
CA TYR A 396 22.82 21.48 -10.73
C TYR A 396 22.74 22.93 -10.26
N LEU A 397 23.20 23.82 -11.13
CA LEU A 397 23.24 25.27 -10.97
C LEU A 397 22.05 25.85 -11.74
N ILE A 398 20.97 26.15 -11.03
CA ILE A 398 19.74 26.64 -11.65
C ILE A 398 19.84 28.15 -11.84
N SER A 399 19.78 28.59 -13.08
CA SER A 399 19.80 30.01 -13.42
C SER A 399 18.39 30.55 -13.65
N LEU A 400 18.11 31.77 -13.18
CA LEU A 400 16.89 32.50 -13.53
C LEU A 400 17.01 32.95 -14.99
N ARG A 401 16.31 32.25 -15.89
CA ARG A 401 16.08 32.57 -17.31
C ARG A 401 17.27 33.23 -18.02
N HIS A 402 18.05 32.42 -18.70
CA HIS A 402 18.92 32.96 -19.74
C HIS A 402 18.17 32.98 -21.06
N THR A 403 17.92 34.17 -21.60
CA THR A 403 17.92 34.25 -23.06
C THR A 403 19.33 33.89 -23.54
N ASP A 404 19.45 33.27 -24.71
CA ASP A 404 20.73 32.83 -25.27
C ASP A 404 21.79 33.94 -25.23
N ASP A 405 21.38 35.19 -25.48
CA ASP A 405 22.21 36.39 -25.38
C ASP A 405 22.83 36.61 -23.99
N ILE A 406 22.08 36.37 -22.91
CA ILE A 406 22.56 36.54 -21.53
C ILE A 406 23.58 35.45 -21.20
N LEU A 407 23.37 34.23 -21.70
CA LEU A 407 24.30 33.12 -21.52
C LEU A 407 25.62 33.38 -22.25
N LEU A 408 25.56 33.77 -23.52
CA LEU A 408 26.74 34.09 -24.33
C LEU A 408 27.53 35.25 -23.71
N LYS A 409 26.86 36.32 -23.29
CA LYS A 409 27.48 37.44 -22.57
C LYS A 409 28.10 37.00 -21.24
N THR A 410 27.47 36.06 -20.53
CA THR A 410 28.02 35.49 -19.29
C THR A 410 29.24 34.62 -19.56
N CYS A 411 29.28 33.90 -20.67
CA CYS A 411 30.42 33.11 -21.10
C CYS A 411 31.63 34.01 -21.36
N VAL A 412 31.45 35.08 -22.14
CA VAL A 412 32.51 36.08 -22.41
C VAL A 412 33.03 36.69 -21.12
N ASN A 413 32.14 37.17 -20.25
CA ASN A 413 32.53 37.83 -19.00
C ASN A 413 33.31 36.92 -18.03
N ARG A 414 33.14 35.59 -18.13
CA ARG A 414 33.78 34.64 -17.22
C ARG A 414 35.02 33.98 -17.77
N THR A 415 35.00 33.68 -19.05
CA THR A 415 36.01 32.85 -19.69
C THR A 415 36.93 33.68 -20.57
N GLY A 416 36.53 34.91 -20.91
CA GLY A 416 37.18 35.75 -21.91
C GLY A 416 36.99 35.24 -23.34
N LYS A 417 36.13 34.23 -23.55
CA LYS A 417 35.91 33.57 -24.85
C LYS A 417 34.50 33.82 -25.35
N GLU A 418 34.37 33.98 -26.65
CA GLU A 418 33.09 34.11 -27.35
C GLU A 418 32.68 32.74 -27.90
N ALA A 419 31.57 32.19 -27.39
CA ALA A 419 31.08 30.88 -27.77
C ALA A 419 30.26 30.97 -29.06
N THR A 420 30.39 29.97 -29.95
CA THR A 420 29.63 29.94 -31.21
C THR A 420 28.30 29.20 -31.08
N THR A 421 28.15 28.41 -30.01
CA THR A 421 26.90 27.70 -29.68
C THR A 421 26.57 27.83 -28.19
N ILE A 422 25.28 27.66 -27.85
CA ILE A 422 24.79 27.61 -26.46
C ILE A 422 25.46 26.46 -25.68
N ALA A 423 25.65 25.30 -26.33
CA ALA A 423 26.29 24.14 -25.71
C ALA A 423 27.76 24.40 -25.35
N GLU A 424 28.51 25.09 -26.22
CA GLU A 424 29.86 25.54 -25.92
C GLU A 424 29.87 26.55 -24.76
N ALA A 425 28.93 27.51 -24.76
CA ALA A 425 28.81 28.48 -23.70
C ALA A 425 28.56 27.81 -22.34
N HIS A 426 27.67 26.81 -22.29
CA HIS A 426 27.42 25.98 -21.10
C HIS A 426 28.69 25.28 -20.62
N ASN A 427 29.35 24.52 -21.51
CA ASN A 427 30.55 23.76 -21.14
C ASN A 427 31.66 24.67 -20.60
N TRP A 428 31.92 25.80 -21.25
CA TRP A 428 32.99 26.71 -20.80
C TRP A 428 32.65 27.42 -19.49
N ILE A 429 31.37 27.74 -19.25
CA ILE A 429 30.94 28.28 -17.96
C ILE A 429 31.08 27.22 -16.86
N GLU A 430 30.67 25.97 -17.11
CA GLU A 430 30.80 24.85 -16.16
C GLU A 430 32.27 24.57 -15.82
N GLU A 431 33.16 24.54 -16.83
CA GLU A 431 34.61 24.38 -16.63
C GLU A 431 35.22 25.54 -15.84
N SER A 432 34.82 26.78 -16.14
CA SER A 432 35.27 27.97 -15.42
C SER A 432 34.87 27.90 -13.94
N ILE A 433 33.63 27.49 -13.66
CA ILE A 433 33.14 27.30 -12.28
C ILE A 433 33.94 26.20 -11.58
N HIS A 434 34.16 25.06 -12.25
CA HIS A 434 34.92 23.96 -11.69
C HIS A 434 36.34 24.38 -11.32
N LYS A 435 37.03 25.12 -12.21
CA LYS A 435 38.36 25.69 -11.93
C LYS A 435 38.35 26.66 -10.76
N SER A 436 37.40 27.59 -10.71
CA SER A 436 37.29 28.54 -9.61
C SER A 436 37.01 27.87 -8.26
N VAL A 437 36.29 26.75 -8.23
CA VAL A 437 36.09 25.97 -7.00
C VAL A 437 37.37 25.24 -6.60
N ILE A 438 38.11 24.67 -7.56
CA ILE A 438 39.41 24.04 -7.30
C ILE A 438 40.38 25.04 -6.66
N GLU A 439 40.49 26.25 -7.23
CA GLU A 439 41.40 27.31 -6.77
C GLU A 439 41.21 27.71 -5.31
N ILE A 440 39.98 27.60 -4.79
CA ILE A 440 39.63 27.95 -3.42
C ILE A 440 39.48 26.73 -2.49
N SER A 441 39.68 25.51 -3.01
CA SER A 441 39.49 24.26 -2.28
C SER A 441 40.80 23.69 -1.75
N ASP A 442 40.73 23.02 -0.60
CA ASP A 442 41.86 22.22 -0.10
C ASP A 442 42.10 20.99 -0.99
N ARG A 443 43.35 20.53 -1.05
CA ARG A 443 43.78 19.40 -1.93
C ARG A 443 42.96 18.12 -1.78
N SER A 444 42.40 17.86 -0.59
CA SER A 444 41.56 16.70 -0.32
C SER A 444 40.16 16.80 -0.93
N VAL A 445 39.60 18.00 -1.05
CA VAL A 445 38.27 18.26 -1.63
C VAL A 445 38.35 18.39 -3.16
N ALA A 446 39.47 18.91 -3.68
CA ALA A 446 39.71 19.06 -5.11
C ALA A 446 39.66 17.73 -5.90
N GLN A 447 39.99 16.60 -5.25
CA GLN A 447 39.99 15.27 -5.88
C GLN A 447 38.60 14.63 -5.96
N SER A 448 37.62 15.15 -5.24
CA SER A 448 36.27 14.57 -5.10
C SER A 448 35.15 15.54 -5.54
N LEU A 449 35.47 16.57 -6.33
CA LEU A 449 34.47 17.54 -6.76
C LEU A 449 33.39 16.90 -7.65
N PRO A 450 32.10 17.24 -7.44
CA PRO A 450 31.02 16.83 -8.32
C PRO A 450 31.15 17.46 -9.70
N LYS A 451 30.42 16.92 -10.68
CA LYS A 451 30.17 17.62 -11.94
C LYS A 451 29.25 18.81 -11.68
N PHE A 452 29.66 20.02 -12.03
CA PHE A 452 28.78 21.19 -12.02
C PHE A 452 27.99 21.22 -13.33
N ARG A 453 26.67 21.37 -13.27
CA ARG A 453 25.81 21.43 -14.46
C ARG A 453 24.93 22.67 -14.44
N LEU A 454 25.06 23.53 -15.44
CA LEU A 454 24.18 24.68 -15.59
C LEU A 454 22.85 24.23 -16.22
N ARG A 455 21.73 24.69 -15.66
CA ARG A 455 20.39 24.39 -16.19
C ARG A 455 19.53 25.65 -16.16
N ASP A 456 18.69 25.79 -17.18
CA ASP A 456 17.61 26.77 -17.15
C ASP A 456 16.51 26.30 -16.21
N SER A 457 15.94 27.24 -15.44
CA SER A 457 14.87 26.95 -14.48
C SER A 457 13.62 26.32 -15.10
N GLN A 458 13.28 26.66 -16.34
CA GLN A 458 12.10 26.14 -17.04
C GLN A 458 12.40 24.77 -17.65
N GLU A 459 13.54 24.60 -18.32
CA GLU A 459 13.97 23.29 -18.84
C GLU A 459 14.13 22.27 -17.70
N PHE A 460 14.69 22.70 -16.57
CA PHE A 460 14.81 21.86 -15.39
C PHE A 460 13.42 21.50 -14.85
N ARG A 461 12.47 22.44 -14.74
CA ARG A 461 11.08 22.14 -14.31
C ARG A 461 10.33 21.23 -15.28
N GLU A 462 10.47 21.40 -16.60
CA GLU A 462 9.81 20.56 -17.61
C GLU A 462 10.37 19.12 -17.63
N GLN A 463 11.69 18.96 -17.50
CA GLN A 463 12.32 17.64 -17.29
C GLN A 463 11.85 16.96 -15.99
N LEU A 464 11.41 17.74 -15.00
CA LEU A 464 10.88 17.24 -13.74
C LEU A 464 9.38 16.88 -13.77
N GLU A 465 8.59 17.48 -14.67
CA GLU A 465 7.16 17.14 -14.85
C GLU A 465 6.94 15.90 -15.73
N THR A 466 7.98 15.47 -16.45
CA THR A 466 7.93 14.34 -17.39
C THR A 466 8.45 13.01 -16.78
N ILE A 467 8.95 13.05 -15.53
CA ILE A 467 9.43 11.91 -14.72
C ILE A 467 8.38 11.61 -13.65
#